data_AF-A0A1C3RJ95-F1
#
_entry.id   AF-A0A1C3RJ95-F1
#
_cell.length_a   1.000
_cell.length_b   1.000
_cell.length_c   1.000
_cell.angle_alpha   90.00
_cell.angle_beta   90.00
_cell.angle_gamma   90.00
#
_symmetry.space_group_name_H-M   'P 1'
#
loop_
_entity.id
_entity.type
_entity.pdbx_description
1 polymer ?
#
loop_
_entity_poly.entity_id
_entity_poly.type
_entity_poly.pdbx_seq_one_letter_code
_entity_poly.pdbx_strand_id
1 'polypeptide(L)'
;MTILQWDDAFLLGEPSLDQQHKVLVQLINELSTAMDTSAQEGPDSDFVLAELASHLYAHMDYEEQLFEDRGFSELLSHKLLHEKYRQIFHDLYLAFKDEDRPDKIQVLQKMVEWVENHIAKEDAKFKPYLS
;
A
#
# COMPACT_ATOMS: atom_id res chain seq x y z
N MET A 1 -1.99 11.47 12.28
CA MET A 1 -1.03 10.88 13.24
C MET A 1 -0.17 9.86 12.51
N THR A 2 1.01 9.50 13.04
CA THR A 2 1.77 8.36 12.51
C THR A 2 1.16 7.07 13.02
N ILE A 3 0.64 6.23 12.12
CA ILE A 3 0.01 4.95 12.44
C ILE A 3 0.84 3.75 11.98
N LEU A 4 1.77 3.98 11.05
CA LEU A 4 2.65 2.96 10.49
C LEU A 4 4.08 3.45 10.53
N GLN A 5 4.92 2.81 11.34
CA GLN A 5 6.35 3.11 11.36
C GLN A 5 7.05 2.38 10.23
N TRP A 6 8.03 3.02 9.61
CA TRP A 6 8.93 2.32 8.69
C TRP A 6 9.73 1.26 9.45
N ASP A 7 9.84 0.07 8.86
CA ASP A 7 10.68 -1.03 9.32
C ASP A 7 11.55 -1.51 8.16
N ASP A 8 12.83 -1.79 8.42
CA ASP A 8 13.75 -2.33 7.41
C ASP A 8 13.34 -3.74 6.94
N ALA A 9 12.40 -4.41 7.63
CA ALA A 9 11.72 -5.60 7.14
C ALA A 9 11.02 -5.38 5.79
N PHE A 10 10.63 -4.14 5.46
CA PHE A 10 10.00 -3.78 4.19
C PHE A 10 11.02 -3.60 3.05
N LEU A 11 12.33 -3.60 3.34
CA LEU A 11 13.36 -3.53 2.31
C LEU A 11 13.51 -4.90 1.65
N LEU A 12 13.43 -4.93 0.33
CA LEU A 12 13.78 -6.08 -0.49
C LEU A 12 15.26 -6.04 -0.86
N GLY A 13 15.83 -4.86 -1.05
CA GLY A 13 17.16 -4.67 -1.64
C GLY A 13 17.11 -4.39 -3.14
N GLU A 14 15.92 -4.15 -3.69
CA GLU A 14 15.69 -3.61 -5.02
C GLU A 14 15.33 -2.13 -4.88
N PRO A 15 16.24 -1.19 -5.22
CA PRO A 15 16.06 0.24 -4.93
C PRO A 15 14.75 0.83 -5.41
N SER A 16 14.23 0.38 -6.56
CA SER A 16 12.94 0.86 -7.06
C SER A 16 11.75 0.42 -6.20
N LEU A 17 11.75 -0.82 -5.70
CA LEU A 17 10.66 -1.34 -4.85
C LEU A 17 10.77 -0.75 -3.44
N ASP A 18 11.99 -0.69 -2.89
CA ASP A 18 12.24 -0.09 -1.58
C ASP A 18 11.77 1.37 -1.53
N GLN A 19 11.95 2.13 -2.61
CA GLN A 19 11.45 3.50 -2.70
C GLN A 19 9.92 3.55 -2.80
N GLN A 20 9.30 2.65 -3.55
CA GLN A 20 7.84 2.56 -3.64
C GLN A 20 7.22 2.23 -2.28
N HIS A 21 7.77 1.26 -1.54
CA HIS A 21 7.31 0.91 -0.19
C HIS A 21 7.38 2.11 0.75
N LYS A 22 8.46 2.90 0.70
CA LYS A 22 8.60 4.11 1.53
C LYS A 22 7.52 5.13 1.22
N VAL A 23 7.22 5.35 -0.06
CA VAL A 23 6.16 6.27 -0.49
C VAL A 23 4.79 5.79 0.00
N LEU A 24 4.51 4.48 -0.07
CA LEU A 24 3.25 3.92 0.43
C LEU A 24 3.10 4.11 1.94
N VAL A 25 4.14 3.82 2.73
CA VAL A 25 4.15 4.08 4.18
C VAL A 25 3.95 5.56 4.50
N GLN A 26 4.59 6.45 3.74
CA GLN A 26 4.43 7.90 3.88
C GLN A 26 2.97 8.31 3.62
N LEU A 27 2.40 7.91 2.48
CA LEU A 27 1.03 8.26 2.09
C LEU A 27 -0.02 7.73 3.08
N ILE A 28 0.19 6.53 3.66
CA ILE A 28 -0.68 5.99 4.71
C ILE A 28 -0.67 6.89 5.96
N ASN A 29 0.49 7.38 6.38
CA ASN A 29 0.60 8.28 7.53
C ASN A 29 0.06 9.70 7.23
N GLU A 30 0.23 10.17 5.99
CA GLU A 30 -0.37 11.43 5.53
C GLU A 30 -1.90 11.32 5.53
N LEU A 31 -2.46 10.22 5.03
CA LEU A 31 -3.91 9.97 5.05
C LEU A 31 -4.45 9.92 6.48
N SER A 32 -3.73 9.26 7.39
CA SER A 32 -4.08 9.25 8.81
C SER A 32 -4.08 10.65 9.43
N THR A 33 -3.17 11.53 9.00
CA THR A 33 -3.13 12.92 9.47
C THR A 33 -4.23 13.77 8.85
N ALA A 34 -4.54 13.56 7.56
CA ALA A 34 -5.65 14.20 6.86
C ALA A 34 -7.01 13.90 7.48
N MET A 35 -7.18 12.70 8.03
CA MET A 35 -8.42 12.26 8.67
C MET A 35 -8.55 12.66 10.14
N ASP A 36 -7.48 13.16 10.75
CA ASP A 36 -7.49 13.53 12.17
C ASP A 36 -8.19 14.88 12.36
N THR A 37 -9.45 14.84 12.77
CA THR A 37 -10.29 16.04 12.99
C THR A 37 -9.81 16.91 14.16
N SER A 38 -8.84 16.44 14.96
CA SER A 38 -8.22 17.26 16.01
C SER A 38 -7.09 18.14 15.49
N ALA A 39 -6.62 17.90 14.25
CA ALA A 39 -5.64 18.75 13.59
C ALA A 39 -6.31 20.05 13.12
N GLN A 40 -5.70 21.20 13.45
CA GLN A 40 -6.20 22.52 13.00
C GLN A 40 -6.06 22.73 11.49
N GLU A 41 -5.03 22.13 10.89
CA GLU A 41 -4.71 22.16 9.46
C GLU A 41 -4.12 20.80 9.07
N GLY A 42 -4.68 20.16 8.05
CA GLY A 42 -4.22 18.88 7.51
C GLY A 42 -4.40 18.85 5.99
N PRO A 43 -3.68 17.95 5.27
CA PRO A 43 -3.86 17.81 3.84
C PRO A 43 -5.29 17.33 3.52
N ASP A 44 -5.76 17.57 2.30
CA ASP A 44 -7.07 17.10 1.87
C ASP A 44 -7.07 15.57 1.79
N SER A 45 -7.88 14.94 2.66
CA SER A 45 -7.96 13.48 2.76
C SER A 45 -8.39 12.83 1.44
N ASP A 46 -9.18 13.53 0.63
CA ASP A 46 -9.62 13.03 -0.67
C ASP A 46 -8.50 13.00 -1.70
N PHE A 47 -7.62 14.00 -1.66
CA PHE A 47 -6.44 14.08 -2.50
C PHE A 47 -5.42 13.01 -2.10
N VAL A 48 -5.10 12.90 -0.80
CA VAL A 48 -4.12 11.91 -0.31
C VAL A 48 -4.60 10.49 -0.58
N LEU A 49 -5.90 10.20 -0.45
CA LEU A 49 -6.44 8.89 -0.79
C LEU A 49 -6.30 8.58 -2.29
N ALA A 50 -6.50 9.55 -3.17
CA ALA A 50 -6.34 9.36 -4.61
C ALA A 50 -4.88 9.08 -4.99
N GLU A 51 -3.93 9.82 -4.39
CA GLU A 51 -2.50 9.59 -4.57
C GLU A 51 -2.08 8.21 -4.06
N LEU A 52 -2.54 7.81 -2.87
CA LEU A 52 -2.29 6.48 -2.30
C LEU A 52 -2.80 5.36 -3.21
N ALA A 53 -4.04 5.47 -3.70
CA ALA A 53 -4.61 4.47 -4.61
C ALA A 53 -3.78 4.38 -5.92
N SER A 54 -3.42 5.52 -6.51
CA SER A 54 -2.58 5.57 -7.72
C SER A 54 -1.23 4.88 -7.50
N HIS A 55 -0.54 5.21 -6.40
CA HIS A 55 0.76 4.62 -6.06
C HIS A 55 0.66 3.13 -5.78
N LEU A 56 -0.40 2.68 -5.12
CA LEU A 56 -0.60 1.27 -4.78
C LEU A 56 -0.82 0.41 -6.03
N TYR A 57 -1.68 0.86 -6.96
CA TYR A 57 -1.90 0.13 -8.21
C TYR A 57 -0.65 0.11 -9.10
N ALA A 58 0.04 1.26 -9.22
CA ALA A 58 1.26 1.34 -10.00
C ALA A 58 2.38 0.47 -9.42
N HIS A 59 2.48 0.39 -8.08
CA HIS A 59 3.42 -0.48 -7.39
C HIS A 59 3.17 -1.96 -7.70
N MET A 60 1.92 -2.42 -7.56
CA MET A 60 1.56 -3.80 -7.88
C MET A 60 1.83 -4.15 -9.34
N ASP A 61 1.53 -3.26 -10.29
CA ASP A 61 1.81 -3.46 -11.72
C ASP A 61 3.33 -3.56 -11.98
N TYR A 62 4.11 -2.67 -11.35
CA TYR A 62 5.56 -2.65 -11.47
C TYR A 62 6.20 -3.91 -10.91
N GLU A 63 5.77 -4.31 -9.71
CA GLU A 63 6.26 -5.51 -9.03
C GLU A 63 5.96 -6.78 -9.83
N GLU A 64 4.74 -6.92 -10.33
CA GLU A 64 4.35 -8.05 -11.17
C GLU A 64 5.21 -8.17 -12.43
N GLN A 65 5.49 -7.05 -13.11
CA GLN A 65 6.36 -7.03 -14.28
C GLN A 65 7.80 -7.41 -13.90
N LEU A 66 8.33 -6.83 -12.83
CA LEU A 66 9.69 -7.12 -12.37
C LEU A 66 9.83 -8.60 -11.97
N PHE A 67 8.85 -9.15 -11.27
CA PHE A 67 8.86 -10.53 -10.81
C PHE A 67 8.78 -11.51 -11.98
N GLU A 68 8.01 -11.16 -13.01
CA GLU A 68 7.95 -11.90 -14.27
C GLU A 68 9.30 -11.89 -15.00
N ASP A 69 9.91 -10.71 -15.16
CA ASP A 69 11.21 -10.56 -15.83
C ASP A 69 12.35 -11.32 -15.12
N ARG A 70 12.22 -11.52 -13.80
CA ARG A 70 13.21 -12.21 -12.95
C ARG A 70 12.87 -13.68 -12.71
N GLY A 71 11.77 -14.17 -13.26
CA GLY A 71 11.38 -15.59 -13.19
C GLY A 71 10.94 -16.04 -11.80
N PHE A 72 10.27 -15.16 -11.03
CA PHE A 72 9.79 -15.47 -9.68
C PHE A 72 8.83 -16.68 -9.68
N SER A 73 9.18 -17.74 -8.97
CA SER A 73 8.44 -19.01 -9.02
C SER A 73 7.01 -18.93 -8.48
N GLU A 74 6.72 -17.98 -7.59
CA GLU A 74 5.40 -17.79 -6.96
C GLU A 74 4.57 -16.67 -7.63
N LEU A 75 4.94 -16.22 -8.83
CA LEU A 75 4.29 -15.11 -9.54
C LEU A 75 2.77 -15.25 -9.64
N LEU A 76 2.26 -16.44 -9.98
CA LEU A 76 0.82 -16.66 -10.13
C LEU A 76 0.04 -16.46 -8.82
N SER A 77 0.54 -17.01 -7.72
CA SER A 77 -0.07 -16.82 -6.39
C SER A 77 0.03 -15.36 -5.94
N HIS A 78 1.12 -14.69 -6.27
CA HIS A 78 1.34 -13.29 -5.93
C HIS A 78 0.37 -12.36 -6.71
N LYS A 79 0.21 -12.56 -8.03
CA LYS A 79 -0.79 -11.85 -8.86
C LYS A 79 -2.23 -12.03 -8.34
N LEU A 80 -2.59 -13.24 -7.90
CA LEU A 80 -3.91 -13.50 -7.30
C LEU A 80 -4.11 -12.74 -5.98
N LEU A 81 -3.05 -12.61 -5.19
CA LEU A 81 -3.09 -11.83 -3.96
C LEU A 81 -3.24 -10.33 -4.25
N HIS A 82 -2.51 -9.81 -5.24
CA HIS A 82 -2.69 -8.43 -5.74
C HIS A 82 -4.12 -8.17 -6.17
N GLU A 83 -4.70 -9.02 -7.02
CA GLU A 83 -6.06 -8.84 -7.51
C GLU A 83 -7.08 -8.74 -6.35
N LYS A 84 -6.92 -9.58 -5.33
CA LYS A 84 -7.74 -9.51 -4.11
C LYS A 84 -7.58 -8.16 -3.40
N TYR A 85 -6.35 -7.67 -3.26
CA TYR A 85 -6.12 -6.38 -2.62
C TYR A 85 -6.60 -5.21 -3.47
N ARG A 86 -6.45 -5.26 -4.79
CA ARG A 86 -7.00 -4.24 -5.71
C ARG A 86 -8.51 -4.11 -5.52
N GLN A 87 -9.22 -5.22 -5.45
CA GLN A 87 -10.67 -5.20 -5.18
C GLN A 87 -10.99 -4.61 -3.81
N ILE A 88 -10.29 -5.04 -2.75
CA ILE A 88 -10.48 -4.51 -1.39
C ILE A 88 -10.28 -3.00 -1.38
N PHE A 89 -9.20 -2.50 -1.99
CA PHE A 89 -8.89 -1.07 -2.02
C PHE A 89 -9.85 -0.27 -2.89
N HIS A 90 -10.32 -0.84 -3.99
CA HIS A 90 -11.37 -0.23 -4.80
C HIS A 90 -12.65 -0.04 -3.97
N ASP A 91 -13.11 -1.08 -3.28
CA ASP A 91 -14.31 -1.03 -2.45
C ASP A 91 -14.16 -0.03 -1.30
N LEU A 92 -12.99 0.01 -0.67
CA LEU A 92 -12.65 0.98 0.39
C LEU A 92 -12.58 2.41 -0.13
N TYR A 93 -12.04 2.62 -1.34
CA TYR A 93 -11.98 3.94 -1.98
C TYR A 93 -13.41 4.47 -2.22
N LEU A 94 -14.29 3.63 -2.76
CA LEU A 94 -15.70 3.99 -2.96
C LEU A 94 -16.41 4.26 -1.62
N ALA A 95 -16.17 3.43 -0.61
CA ALA A 95 -16.75 3.62 0.72
C ALA A 95 -16.25 4.90 1.40
N PHE A 96 -15.00 5.31 1.18
CA PHE A 96 -14.46 6.54 1.75
C PHE A 96 -15.12 7.80 1.17
N LYS A 97 -15.46 7.76 -0.12
CA LYS A 97 -16.14 8.85 -0.84
C LYS A 97 -17.63 8.97 -0.48
N ASP A 98 -18.20 7.94 0.13
CA ASP A 98 -19.58 7.93 0.61
C ASP A 98 -19.65 8.62 1.98
N GLU A 99 -20.13 9.87 2.02
CA GLU A 99 -20.25 10.67 3.25
C GLU A 99 -21.15 10.00 4.31
N ASP A 100 -22.06 9.11 3.90
CA ASP A 100 -22.96 8.38 4.78
C ASP A 100 -22.32 7.11 5.39
N ARG A 101 -21.07 6.79 5.03
CA ARG A 101 -20.33 5.63 5.56
C ARG A 101 -19.15 6.06 6.46
N PRO A 102 -19.29 5.94 7.80
CA PRO A 102 -18.29 6.45 8.75
C PRO A 102 -17.00 5.61 8.86
N ASP A 103 -16.80 4.57 8.03
CA ASP A 103 -15.73 3.57 8.20
C ASP A 103 -14.37 3.97 7.61
N LYS A 104 -14.05 5.27 7.59
CA LYS A 104 -12.74 5.77 7.14
C LYS A 104 -11.57 5.13 7.91
N ILE A 105 -11.79 4.77 9.18
CA ILE A 105 -10.80 4.06 10.02
C ILE A 105 -10.49 2.66 9.47
N GLN A 106 -11.50 1.95 8.94
CA GLN A 106 -11.27 0.62 8.36
C GLN A 106 -10.38 0.68 7.12
N VAL A 107 -10.47 1.77 6.34
CA VAL A 107 -9.57 2.00 5.20
C VAL A 107 -8.11 2.04 5.67
N LEU A 108 -7.81 2.86 6.68
CA LEU A 108 -6.45 2.96 7.24
C LEU A 108 -5.97 1.61 7.79
N GLN A 109 -6.81 0.90 8.54
CA GLN A 109 -6.46 -0.41 9.09
C GLN A 109 -6.12 -1.43 7.99
N LYS A 110 -6.90 -1.47 6.91
CA LYS A 110 -6.65 -2.39 5.79
C LYS A 110 -5.38 -2.04 5.03
N MET A 111 -5.07 -0.75 4.88
CA MET A 111 -3.81 -0.30 4.26
C MET A 111 -2.60 -0.69 5.12
N VAL A 112 -2.68 -0.52 6.45
CA VAL A 112 -1.64 -0.95 7.39
C VAL A 112 -1.46 -2.46 7.35
N GLU A 113 -2.56 -3.22 7.43
CA GLU A 113 -2.53 -4.68 7.33
C GLU A 113 -1.89 -5.15 6.02
N TRP A 114 -2.13 -4.45 4.91
CA TRP A 114 -1.51 -4.76 3.63
C TRP A 114 0.00 -4.56 3.68
N VAL A 115 0.51 -3.42 4.16
CA VAL A 115 1.97 -3.23 4.30
C VAL A 115 2.58 -4.29 5.21
N GLU A 116 1.98 -4.56 6.36
CA GLU A 116 2.55 -5.49 7.35
C GLU A 116 2.48 -6.97 6.93
N ASN A 117 1.52 -7.36 6.09
CA ASN A 117 1.32 -8.75 5.72
C ASN A 117 1.70 -9.07 4.28
N HIS A 118 1.53 -8.15 3.36
CA HIS A 118 1.93 -8.31 1.97
C HIS A 118 3.38 -7.88 1.80
N ILE A 119 3.69 -6.58 1.95
CA ILE A 119 5.06 -6.07 1.74
C ILE A 119 6.09 -6.82 2.60
N ALA A 120 5.82 -6.96 3.91
CA ALA A 120 6.79 -7.55 4.82
C ALA A 120 7.01 -9.07 4.63
N LYS A 121 6.08 -9.80 3.98
CA LYS A 121 6.10 -11.27 3.95
C LYS A 121 6.08 -11.85 2.55
N GLU A 122 5.21 -11.34 1.68
CA GLU A 122 5.00 -11.88 0.34
C GLU A 122 6.06 -11.35 -0.62
N ASP A 123 6.30 -10.03 -0.64
CA ASP A 123 7.31 -9.42 -1.49
C ASP A 123 8.72 -9.82 -1.02
N ALA A 124 8.89 -10.04 0.29
CA ALA A 124 10.13 -10.55 0.87
C ALA A 124 10.57 -11.91 0.27
N LYS A 125 9.64 -12.71 -0.25
CA LYS A 125 9.96 -13.99 -0.94
C LYS A 125 10.70 -13.77 -2.26
N PHE A 126 10.66 -12.56 -2.81
CA PHE A 126 11.39 -12.20 -4.02
C PHE A 126 12.89 -11.98 -3.77
N LYS A 127 13.32 -11.71 -2.54
CA LYS A 127 14.73 -11.44 -2.20
C LYS A 127 15.76 -12.40 -2.83
N PRO A 128 15.53 -13.72 -2.92
CA PRO A 128 16.47 -14.66 -3.56
C PRO A 128 16.65 -14.47 -5.09
N TYR A 129 15.79 -13.70 -5.74
CA TYR A 129 15.81 -13.40 -7.16
C TYR A 129 16.53 -12.08 -7.48
N LEU A 130 16.97 -11.36 -6.45
CA LEU A 130 17.82 -10.19 -6.56
C LEU A 130 19.24 -10.62 -6.98
N SER A 131 19.83 -9.87 -7.91
CA SER A 131 21.18 -10.14 -8.44
C SER A 131 22.30 -9.64 -7.54
#